data_AF-A0A7C1VUI9-F1
#
_entry.id   AF-A0A7C1VUI9-F1
#
_cell.length_a   1.000
_cell.length_b   1.000
_cell.length_c   1.000
_cell.angle_alpha   90.00
_cell.angle_beta   90.00
_cell.angle_gamma   90.00
#
_symmetry.space_group_name_H-M   'P 1'
#
loop_
_entity.id
_entity.type
_entity.pdbx_description
1 polymer ?
#
loop_
_entity_poly.entity_id
_entity_poly.type
_entity_poly.pdbx_seq_one_letter_code
_entity_poly.pdbx_strand_id
1 'polypeptide(L)'
;MRLLSSVFASVVLLQVVLASIILPVDASTSDYWNKSWSFYEQIRLDVNTGEPGFSNQPVDVHVVFSNPCWARDEYNNSVRVVVKYYNEWRELESQIYNLSFVDDCHINACNLVFLIPSYADGSEKYYLYYDDDEKPPVSYVDHVSVREDYFYYEPISGYKVDLRYYKVVEDGYCLYGVGLEGEIAGLGVANKVIKQRNYAVDFSPRNWVQVASFAFFYAAKGTNGVGTDKVLVSKEILVDGNLMVRFRVSSKSSDGKLKTDAMYTYYYCPTGDKRLVVDVHDEVVSDAVSSGTAAQGGSFAYLASSKTRSANIKELNSGFIPPYVHFFSEQNVIQGYHLPQNPHSSDYEWVLSPQDDADLGSKAWVSLDEGRNGYAYAII
;
A
#
# COMPACT_ATOMS: atom_id res chain seq x y z
N MET A 1 -17.55 -21.89 -37.07
CA MET A 1 -16.82 -21.02 -38.02
C MET A 1 -17.44 -19.64 -37.96
N ARG A 2 -16.62 -18.60 -37.75
CA ARG A 2 -16.92 -17.17 -37.48
C ARG A 2 -17.29 -16.85 -36.02
N LEU A 3 -16.31 -16.50 -35.18
CA LEU A 3 -15.71 -15.17 -34.96
C LEU A 3 -16.68 -14.21 -34.25
N LEU A 4 -16.60 -14.19 -32.92
CA LEU A 4 -16.99 -13.05 -32.09
C LEU A 4 -15.77 -12.67 -31.25
N SER A 5 -15.15 -11.57 -31.67
CA SER A 5 -14.04 -10.87 -31.06
C SER A 5 -14.41 -10.42 -29.65
N SER A 6 -13.80 -11.03 -28.63
CA SER A 6 -13.75 -10.49 -27.28
C SER A 6 -12.57 -9.53 -27.17
N VAL A 7 -12.85 -8.23 -27.17
CA VAL A 7 -11.88 -7.22 -26.71
C VAL A 7 -11.84 -7.33 -25.19
N PHE A 8 -10.84 -8.04 -24.66
CA PHE A 8 -10.54 -8.04 -23.24
C PHE A 8 -9.65 -6.83 -22.95
N ALA A 9 -10.18 -5.89 -22.19
CA ALA A 9 -9.42 -4.82 -21.57
C ALA A 9 -8.42 -5.46 -20.59
N SER A 10 -7.16 -5.53 -21.00
CA SER A 10 -6.04 -5.86 -20.12
C SER A 10 -5.72 -4.60 -19.33
N VAL A 11 -6.17 -4.53 -18.07
CA VAL A 11 -5.69 -3.53 -17.12
C VAL A 11 -4.27 -3.94 -16.75
N VAL A 12 -3.30 -3.28 -17.36
CA VAL A 12 -1.88 -3.45 -17.05
C VAL A 12 -1.64 -2.81 -15.68
N LEU A 13 -1.40 -3.65 -14.67
CA LEU A 13 -0.98 -3.19 -13.35
C LEU A 13 0.54 -3.03 -13.38
N LEU A 14 1.00 -1.80 -13.57
CA LEU A 14 2.41 -1.46 -13.64
C LEU A 14 2.84 -0.90 -12.27
N GLN A 15 3.57 -1.69 -11.47
CA GLN A 15 4.38 -1.13 -10.40
C GLN A 15 5.58 -0.44 -11.05
N VAL A 16 5.49 0.88 -11.27
CA VAL A 16 6.62 1.67 -11.77
C VAL A 16 7.31 2.33 -10.59
N VAL A 17 8.50 1.84 -10.25
CA VAL A 17 9.50 2.67 -9.58
C VAL A 17 10.07 3.58 -10.67
N LEU A 18 9.54 4.81 -10.79
CA LEU A 18 9.89 5.76 -11.85
C LEU A 18 11.28 6.34 -11.60
N ALA A 19 12.23 6.07 -12.52
CA ALA A 19 13.48 6.81 -12.59
C ALA A 19 13.26 8.09 -13.42
N SER A 20 12.53 9.06 -12.87
CA SER A 20 12.33 10.34 -13.55
C SER A 20 13.65 11.07 -13.76
N ILE A 21 13.95 11.41 -15.01
CA ILE A 21 15.10 12.24 -15.37
C ILE A 21 14.64 13.69 -15.42
N ILE A 22 15.21 14.52 -14.55
CA ILE A 22 15.06 15.97 -14.59
C ILE A 22 16.10 16.51 -15.57
N LEU A 23 15.67 17.33 -16.54
CA LEU A 23 16.56 17.94 -17.52
C LEU A 23 16.49 19.46 -17.42
N PRO A 24 17.64 20.16 -17.44
CA PRO A 24 17.67 21.61 -17.56
C PRO A 24 17.07 22.00 -18.92
N VAL A 25 16.13 22.93 -18.91
CA VAL A 25 15.50 23.45 -20.13
C VAL A 25 16.24 24.70 -20.58
N ASP A 26 16.67 24.73 -21.84
CA ASP A 26 17.28 25.90 -22.48
C ASP A 26 16.27 27.06 -22.56
N ALA A 27 16.73 28.24 -22.13
CA ALA A 27 15.94 29.46 -22.02
C ALA A 27 15.61 30.06 -23.40
N SER A 28 14.62 29.50 -24.11
CA SER A 28 14.02 30.17 -25.27
C SER A 28 12.54 29.82 -25.43
N THR A 29 11.70 30.41 -24.59
CA THR A 29 10.39 31.03 -24.90
C THR A 29 9.75 31.54 -23.60
N SER A 30 9.03 32.65 -23.67
CA SER A 30 8.57 33.50 -22.54
C SER A 30 7.44 32.92 -21.68
N ASP A 31 7.38 31.61 -21.50
CA ASP A 31 6.23 30.93 -20.91
C ASP A 31 6.60 30.30 -19.56
N TYR A 32 6.27 31.01 -18.49
CA TYR A 32 6.59 30.68 -17.10
C TYR A 32 5.30 30.72 -16.29
N TRP A 33 5.16 29.83 -15.31
CA TRP A 33 4.06 29.90 -14.35
C TRP A 33 4.15 31.16 -13.49
N ASN A 34 5.34 31.41 -12.93
CA ASN A 34 5.58 32.56 -12.08
C ASN A 34 7.04 33.04 -12.19
N LYS A 35 7.23 34.31 -12.54
CA LYS A 35 8.57 34.93 -12.71
C LYS A 35 9.24 35.31 -11.40
N SER A 36 8.55 35.23 -10.26
CA SER A 36 9.12 35.48 -8.94
C SER A 36 9.92 34.29 -8.38
N TRP A 37 10.20 33.30 -9.22
CA TRP A 37 10.86 32.05 -8.87
C TRP A 37 12.17 31.97 -9.62
N SER A 38 13.25 31.69 -8.89
CA SER A 38 14.61 31.69 -9.40
C SER A 38 14.88 30.50 -10.32
N PHE A 39 14.31 29.32 -10.00
CA PHE A 39 14.62 28.07 -10.69
C PHE A 39 13.36 27.30 -11.07
N TYR A 40 13.42 26.63 -12.22
CA TYR A 40 12.41 25.68 -12.65
C TYR A 40 13.01 24.63 -13.58
N GLU A 41 12.53 23.39 -13.46
CA GLU A 41 13.03 22.23 -14.19
C GLU A 41 11.86 21.37 -14.66
N GLN A 42 11.94 20.78 -15.85
CA GLN A 42 10.87 19.92 -16.35
C GLN A 42 10.98 18.53 -15.72
N ILE A 43 9.88 18.03 -15.14
CA ILE A 43 9.75 16.65 -14.68
C ILE A 43 9.27 15.82 -15.87
N ARG A 44 10.05 14.83 -16.28
CA ARG A 44 9.66 13.86 -17.30
C ARG A 44 9.16 12.58 -16.65
N LEU A 45 7.96 12.16 -17.06
CA LEU A 45 7.38 10.89 -16.67
C LEU A 45 7.62 9.91 -17.82
N ASP A 46 8.17 8.73 -17.51
CA ASP A 46 8.43 7.67 -18.49
C ASP A 46 7.18 6.81 -18.76
N VAL A 47 6.01 7.45 -18.73
CA VAL A 47 4.71 6.82 -18.95
C VAL A 47 3.82 7.72 -19.79
N ASN A 48 2.93 7.11 -20.57
CA ASN A 48 1.87 7.84 -21.25
C ASN A 48 0.70 8.03 -20.29
N THR A 49 0.61 9.20 -19.67
CA THR A 49 -0.44 9.56 -18.70
C THR A 49 -1.85 9.58 -19.30
N GLY A 50 -1.99 9.58 -20.63
CA GLY A 50 -3.26 9.43 -21.32
C GLY A 50 -3.79 7.99 -21.36
N GLU A 51 -3.00 7.00 -20.92
CA GLU A 51 -3.46 5.62 -20.84
C GLU A 51 -4.44 5.42 -19.66
N PRO A 52 -5.48 4.58 -19.84
CA PRO A 52 -6.42 4.28 -18.77
C PRO A 52 -5.71 3.74 -17.53
N GLY A 53 -6.01 4.34 -16.37
CA GLY A 53 -5.47 3.91 -15.08
C GLY A 53 -4.29 4.73 -14.56
N PHE A 54 -3.71 5.66 -15.34
CA PHE A 54 -2.68 6.58 -14.85
C PHE A 54 -3.23 7.84 -14.18
N SER A 55 -4.44 8.26 -14.54
CA SER A 55 -5.12 9.36 -13.84
C SER A 55 -5.22 9.06 -12.35
N ASN A 56 -4.92 10.05 -11.52
CA ASN A 56 -4.87 9.95 -10.05
C ASN A 56 -3.83 8.97 -9.50
N GLN A 57 -2.89 8.47 -10.31
CA GLN A 57 -1.77 7.69 -9.76
C GLN A 57 -0.73 8.64 -9.14
N PRO A 58 -0.09 8.22 -8.04
CA PRO A 58 1.00 8.96 -7.44
C PRO A 58 2.25 8.87 -8.30
N VAL A 59 3.00 9.97 -8.33
CA VAL A 59 4.38 10.05 -8.78
C VAL A 59 5.23 10.26 -7.53
N ASP A 60 6.15 9.34 -7.23
CA ASP A 60 7.15 9.45 -6.16
C ASP A 60 8.53 9.38 -6.79
N VAL A 61 9.26 10.50 -6.77
CA VAL A 61 10.53 10.66 -7.50
C VAL A 61 11.60 11.29 -6.64
N HIS A 62 12.85 10.88 -6.86
CA HIS A 62 14.00 11.54 -6.26
C HIS A 62 14.40 12.76 -7.09
N VAL A 63 14.55 13.89 -6.43
CA VAL A 63 14.92 15.18 -7.00
C VAL A 63 16.30 15.56 -6.49
N VAL A 64 17.22 15.87 -7.41
CA VAL A 64 18.50 16.50 -7.12
C VAL A 64 18.48 17.88 -7.74
N PHE A 65 18.60 18.92 -6.92
CA PHE A 65 18.47 20.29 -7.38
C PHE A 65 19.78 20.77 -8.02
N SER A 66 19.67 21.46 -9.15
CA SER A 66 20.82 22.06 -9.82
C SER A 66 21.42 23.22 -9.01
N ASN A 67 20.59 23.88 -8.19
CA ASN A 67 20.97 24.96 -7.27
C ASN A 67 20.42 24.64 -5.87
N PRO A 68 20.98 25.21 -4.78
CA PRO A 68 20.41 25.05 -3.45
C PRO A 68 18.91 25.42 -3.43
N CYS A 69 18.09 24.57 -2.83
CA CYS A 69 16.67 24.81 -2.64
C CYS A 69 16.42 25.19 -1.19
N TRP A 70 15.69 26.27 -0.93
CA TRP A 70 15.29 26.66 0.41
C TRP A 70 14.29 25.66 0.99
N ALA A 71 14.66 25.05 2.11
CA ALA A 71 13.81 24.18 2.90
C ALA A 71 14.35 24.07 4.32
N ARG A 72 13.51 24.32 5.32
CA ARG A 72 13.83 24.05 6.74
C ARG A 72 13.31 22.70 7.19
N ASP A 73 12.19 22.28 6.62
CA ASP A 73 11.51 21.02 6.86
C ASP A 73 10.54 20.73 5.70
N GLU A 74 9.81 19.61 5.78
CA GLU A 74 8.86 19.16 4.77
C GLU A 74 7.67 20.12 4.55
N TYR A 75 7.40 21.03 5.49
CA TYR A 75 6.27 21.98 5.43
C TYR A 75 6.71 23.40 5.08
N ASN A 76 7.95 23.76 5.44
CA ASN A 76 8.55 25.07 5.24
C ASN A 76 9.62 24.97 4.15
N ASN A 77 9.17 24.96 2.90
CA ASN A 77 10.03 24.84 1.73
C ASN A 77 9.53 25.65 0.53
N SER A 78 10.45 25.90 -0.38
CA SER A 78 10.19 26.56 -1.65
C SER A 78 9.85 25.57 -2.76
N VAL A 79 9.51 24.31 -2.55
CA VAL A 79 9.27 23.37 -3.66
C VAL A 79 7.83 23.46 -4.16
N ARG A 80 7.61 23.61 -5.47
CA ARG A 80 6.28 23.58 -6.10
C ARG A 80 6.26 22.70 -7.32
N VAL A 81 5.18 21.93 -7.47
CA VAL A 81 4.89 21.19 -8.70
C VAL A 81 3.83 21.93 -9.47
N VAL A 82 4.07 22.14 -10.76
CA VAL A 82 3.15 22.86 -11.64
C VAL A 82 2.95 22.05 -12.91
N VAL A 83 1.70 21.87 -13.30
CA VAL A 83 1.34 21.28 -14.58
C VAL A 83 0.97 22.37 -15.57
N LYS A 84 1.41 22.20 -16.81
CA LYS A 84 0.98 22.99 -17.94
C LYS A 84 0.09 22.14 -18.84
N TYR A 85 -1.15 22.55 -19.02
CA TYR A 85 -2.15 21.86 -19.82
C TYR A 85 -2.98 22.84 -20.63
N TYR A 86 -3.10 22.64 -21.95
CA TYR A 86 -3.74 23.60 -22.88
C TYR A 86 -3.31 25.08 -22.70
N ASN A 87 -2.01 25.31 -22.48
CA ASN A 87 -1.41 26.63 -22.20
C ASN A 87 -1.86 27.29 -20.88
N GLU A 88 -2.55 26.56 -20.00
CA GLU A 88 -2.82 27.00 -18.64
C GLU A 88 -1.83 26.36 -17.68
N TRP A 89 -1.32 27.17 -16.75
CA TRP A 89 -0.49 26.71 -15.65
C TRP A 89 -1.35 26.50 -14.41
N ARG A 90 -1.16 25.35 -13.76
CA ARG A 90 -1.87 25.02 -12.51
C ARG A 90 -0.88 24.40 -11.55
N GLU A 91 -0.82 24.95 -10.34
CA GLU A 91 -0.08 24.33 -9.25
C GLU A 91 -0.78 23.03 -8.84
N LEU A 92 0.01 21.99 -8.57
CA LEU A 92 -0.45 20.72 -8.05
C LEU A 92 -0.08 20.63 -6.58
N GLU A 93 -0.97 20.03 -5.78
CA GLU A 93 -0.59 19.60 -4.45
C GLU A 93 0.61 18.66 -4.54
N SER A 94 1.56 18.89 -3.66
CA SER A 94 2.80 18.13 -3.62
C SER A 94 3.30 18.00 -2.19
N GLN A 95 4.14 17.01 -1.97
CA GLN A 95 4.79 16.71 -0.71
C GLN A 95 6.26 16.43 -0.97
N ILE A 96 7.15 16.93 -0.14
CA ILE A 96 8.56 16.52 -0.13
C ILE A 96 8.88 15.72 1.13
N TYR A 97 9.89 14.85 1.06
CA TYR A 97 10.39 14.09 2.20
C TYR A 97 11.84 13.66 1.97
N ASN A 98 12.49 13.08 2.99
CA ASN A 98 13.89 12.64 2.93
C ASN A 98 14.83 13.77 2.46
N LEU A 99 14.82 14.89 3.19
CA LEU A 99 15.58 16.09 2.85
C LEU A 99 17.09 15.89 3.05
N SER A 100 17.88 16.20 2.02
CA SER A 100 19.34 16.21 2.09
C SER A 100 19.85 17.64 2.27
N PHE A 101 20.10 18.01 3.52
CA PHE A 101 20.54 19.35 3.89
C PHE A 101 22.00 19.61 3.52
N VAL A 102 22.25 20.80 2.97
CA VAL A 102 23.60 21.35 2.78
C VAL A 102 23.96 22.36 3.87
N ASP A 103 22.96 22.99 4.47
CA ASP A 103 23.05 23.86 5.64
C ASP A 103 21.71 23.86 6.41
N ASP A 104 21.52 24.78 7.35
CA ASP A 104 20.34 24.84 8.23
C ASP A 104 19.02 25.22 7.53
N CYS A 105 19.06 25.73 6.30
CA CYS A 105 17.85 26.14 5.57
C CYS A 105 17.85 25.81 4.07
N HIS A 106 18.84 25.06 3.59
CA HIS A 106 18.88 24.62 2.20
C HIS A 106 19.14 23.13 2.07
N ILE A 107 18.53 22.57 1.03
CA ILE A 107 18.69 21.19 0.61
C ILE A 107 19.27 21.13 -0.80
N ASN A 108 19.98 20.06 -1.12
CA ASN A 108 20.43 19.75 -2.50
C ASN A 108 19.68 18.56 -3.12
N ALA A 109 18.92 17.81 -2.32
CA ALA A 109 18.08 16.75 -2.81
C ALA A 109 16.91 16.47 -1.86
N CYS A 110 15.82 15.93 -2.39
CA CYS A 110 14.71 15.37 -1.64
C CYS A 110 13.97 14.33 -2.49
N ASN A 111 13.01 13.65 -1.88
CA ASN A 111 11.98 12.96 -2.64
C ASN A 111 10.74 13.86 -2.76
N LEU A 112 9.99 13.68 -3.85
CA LEU A 112 8.84 14.50 -4.22
C LEU A 112 7.67 13.59 -4.61
N VAL A 113 6.51 13.87 -4.01
CA VAL A 113 5.23 13.20 -4.31
C VAL A 113 4.23 14.21 -4.87
N PHE A 114 3.54 13.83 -5.95
CA PHE A 114 2.34 14.52 -6.45
C PHE A 114 1.44 13.51 -7.19
N LEU A 115 0.20 13.90 -7.53
CA LEU A 115 -0.71 13.05 -8.31
C LEU A 115 -0.77 13.48 -9.78
N ILE A 116 -0.81 12.49 -10.69
CA ILE A 116 -1.23 12.72 -12.08
C ILE A 116 -2.68 13.22 -12.05
N PRO A 117 -3.00 14.41 -12.60
CA PRO A 117 -4.35 14.95 -12.53
C PRO A 117 -5.39 14.06 -13.21
N SER A 118 -6.62 14.10 -12.72
CA SER A 118 -7.75 13.33 -13.28
C SER A 118 -8.07 13.66 -14.74
N TYR A 119 -7.63 14.82 -15.23
CA TYR A 119 -7.80 15.30 -16.60
C TYR A 119 -6.57 15.06 -17.50
N ALA A 120 -5.53 14.37 -17.00
CA ALA A 120 -4.35 14.06 -17.79
C ALA A 120 -4.71 13.26 -19.04
N ASP A 121 -4.13 13.62 -20.18
CA ASP A 121 -4.38 12.99 -21.49
C ASP A 121 -3.10 12.65 -22.25
N GLY A 122 -1.93 12.83 -21.62
CA GLY A 122 -0.63 12.59 -22.23
C GLY A 122 -0.01 13.85 -22.86
N SER A 123 -0.76 14.95 -22.97
CA SER A 123 -0.24 16.20 -23.54
C SER A 123 0.26 17.20 -22.49
N GLU A 124 -0.10 16.99 -21.22
CA GLU A 124 0.35 17.85 -20.13
C GLU A 124 1.84 17.72 -19.86
N LYS A 125 2.42 18.79 -19.28
CA LYS A 125 3.84 18.84 -18.93
C LYS A 125 3.99 19.26 -17.48
N TYR A 126 4.82 18.53 -16.74
CA TYR A 126 5.07 18.77 -15.32
C TYR A 126 6.39 19.53 -15.13
N TYR A 127 6.38 20.45 -14.18
CA TYR A 127 7.53 21.28 -13.86
C TYR A 127 7.68 21.37 -12.35
N LEU A 128 8.93 21.30 -11.91
CA LEU A 128 9.38 21.61 -10.58
C LEU A 128 9.79 23.08 -10.56
N TYR A 129 9.22 23.89 -9.68
CA TYR A 129 9.66 25.24 -9.37
C TYR A 129 10.28 25.25 -7.96
N TYR A 130 11.41 25.92 -7.80
CA TYR A 130 12.08 26.09 -6.51
C TYR A 130 12.88 27.38 -6.47
N ASP A 131 13.35 27.74 -5.27
CA ASP A 131 14.08 28.97 -5.03
C ASP A 131 15.14 28.73 -3.95
N ASP A 132 16.15 29.59 -3.91
CA ASP A 132 17.15 29.64 -2.83
C ASP A 132 16.71 30.60 -1.71
N ASP A 133 15.72 31.45 -1.96
CA ASP A 133 15.11 32.30 -0.94
C ASP A 133 13.83 31.69 -0.34
N GLU A 134 13.54 32.13 0.89
CA GLU A 134 12.31 31.79 1.60
C GLU A 134 11.05 32.13 0.79
N LYS A 135 10.15 31.15 0.66
CA LYS A 135 8.84 31.31 0.03
C LYS A 135 7.70 31.09 1.04
N PRO A 136 6.52 31.71 0.82
CA PRO A 136 5.35 31.45 1.65
C PRO A 136 5.05 29.95 1.74
N PRO A 137 4.71 29.40 2.91
CA PRO A 137 4.31 28.00 3.05
C PRO A 137 3.10 27.66 2.17
N VAL A 138 3.02 26.39 1.76
CA VAL A 138 1.83 25.86 1.09
C VAL A 138 0.68 25.66 2.07
N SER A 139 -0.55 25.79 1.59
CA SER A 139 -1.76 25.47 2.35
C SER A 139 -2.50 24.29 1.72
N TYR A 140 -1.76 23.26 1.30
CA TYR A 140 -2.36 22.04 0.75
C TYR A 140 -3.20 21.32 1.80
N VAL A 141 -4.22 20.61 1.34
CA VAL A 141 -5.07 19.81 2.22
C VAL A 141 -4.28 18.60 2.69
N ASP A 142 -4.35 18.32 3.98
CA ASP A 142 -3.79 17.10 4.57
C ASP A 142 -4.76 15.93 4.34
N HIS A 143 -4.54 15.17 3.27
CA HIS A 143 -5.46 14.12 2.84
C HIS A 143 -5.26 12.81 3.58
N VAL A 144 -4.02 12.48 3.97
CA VAL A 144 -3.69 11.18 4.56
C VAL A 144 -2.97 11.37 5.88
N SER A 145 -3.21 10.46 6.82
CA SER A 145 -2.47 10.46 8.08
C SER A 145 -2.25 9.05 8.61
N VAL A 146 -1.18 8.88 9.37
CA VAL A 146 -0.89 7.66 10.11
C VAL A 146 -0.67 7.96 11.58
N ARG A 147 -1.32 7.20 12.45
CA ARG A 147 -1.09 7.30 13.89
C ARG A 147 -1.18 5.96 14.57
N GLU A 148 -0.48 5.81 15.68
CA GLU A 148 -0.69 4.67 16.55
C GLU A 148 -2.07 4.76 17.22
N ASP A 149 -2.75 3.62 17.30
CA ASP A 149 -4.03 3.50 17.96
C ASP A 149 -4.14 2.14 18.66
N TYR A 150 -5.13 2.00 19.52
CA TYR A 150 -5.39 0.80 20.30
C TYR A 150 -6.87 0.43 20.22
N PHE A 151 -7.15 -0.87 20.11
CA PHE A 151 -8.50 -1.40 20.07
C PHE A 151 -8.61 -2.63 20.95
N TYR A 152 -9.60 -2.61 21.85
CA TYR A 152 -9.96 -3.75 22.69
C TYR A 152 -11.45 -4.05 22.58
N TYR A 153 -11.80 -5.32 22.38
CA TYR A 153 -13.17 -5.78 22.38
C TYR A 153 -13.25 -7.26 22.74
N GLU A 154 -13.99 -7.61 23.79
CA GLU A 154 -14.23 -9.01 24.22
C GLU A 154 -15.73 -9.24 24.46
N PRO A 155 -16.50 -9.53 23.41
CA PRO A 155 -17.95 -9.75 23.52
C PRO A 155 -18.31 -11.06 24.21
N ILE A 156 -17.44 -12.05 24.11
CA ILE A 156 -17.58 -13.38 24.71
C ILE A 156 -16.24 -13.69 25.35
N SER A 157 -16.25 -14.17 26.60
CA SER A 157 -15.02 -14.47 27.33
C SER A 157 -14.14 -15.46 26.53
N GLY A 158 -12.88 -15.10 26.33
CA GLY A 158 -11.91 -15.85 25.52
C GLY A 158 -11.94 -15.52 24.02
N TYR A 159 -12.96 -14.81 23.53
CA TYR A 159 -13.02 -14.29 22.17
C TYR A 159 -12.80 -12.78 22.19
N LYS A 160 -11.52 -12.39 22.28
CA LYS A 160 -11.13 -10.99 22.29
C LYS A 160 -10.41 -10.56 21.01
N VAL A 161 -10.53 -9.27 20.75
CA VAL A 161 -9.64 -8.49 19.91
C VAL A 161 -8.90 -7.55 20.84
N ASP A 162 -7.57 -7.58 20.79
CA ASP A 162 -6.69 -6.76 21.59
C ASP A 162 -5.53 -6.37 20.68
N LEU A 163 -5.54 -5.16 20.16
CA LEU A 163 -4.71 -4.76 19.03
C LEU A 163 -4.11 -3.38 19.28
N ARG A 164 -2.77 -3.28 19.22
CA ARG A 164 -2.09 -2.02 18.90
C ARG A 164 -1.72 -2.03 17.43
N TYR A 165 -1.95 -0.90 16.77
CA TYR A 165 -1.82 -0.83 15.32
C TYR A 165 -1.50 0.59 14.86
N TYR A 166 -0.95 0.71 13.65
CA TYR A 166 -0.99 1.96 12.92
C TYR A 166 -2.31 2.07 12.16
N LYS A 167 -3.07 3.13 12.45
CA LYS A 167 -4.30 3.50 11.76
C LYS A 167 -3.94 4.40 10.58
N VAL A 168 -4.23 3.94 9.37
CA VAL A 168 -4.10 4.74 8.14
C VAL A 168 -5.44 5.34 7.79
N VAL A 169 -5.48 6.66 7.67
CA VAL A 169 -6.68 7.45 7.39
C VAL A 169 -6.50 8.21 6.09
N GLU A 170 -7.56 8.32 5.31
CA GLU A 170 -7.66 9.22 4.16
C GLU A 170 -8.97 10.02 4.24
N ASP A 171 -8.89 11.35 4.17
CA ASP A 171 -10.04 12.26 4.18
C ASP A 171 -11.03 11.96 5.33
N GLY A 172 -10.49 11.59 6.49
CA GLY A 172 -11.27 11.22 7.69
C GLY A 172 -11.79 9.78 7.72
N TYR A 173 -11.59 8.99 6.65
CA TYR A 173 -11.95 7.58 6.58
C TYR A 173 -10.80 6.66 6.99
N CYS A 174 -11.05 5.77 7.93
CA CYS A 174 -10.14 4.70 8.32
C CYS A 174 -10.08 3.65 7.21
N LEU A 175 -8.92 3.53 6.54
CA LEU A 175 -8.73 2.59 5.45
C LEU A 175 -8.15 1.26 5.92
N TYR A 176 -7.10 1.33 6.74
CA TYR A 176 -6.34 0.18 7.18
C TYR A 176 -5.96 0.30 8.67
N GLY A 177 -5.89 -0.84 9.35
CA GLY A 177 -5.09 -0.99 10.56
C GLY A 177 -3.96 -1.97 10.32
N VAL A 178 -2.71 -1.53 10.49
CA VAL A 178 -1.53 -2.39 10.39
C VAL A 178 -1.10 -2.79 11.80
N GLY A 179 -1.26 -4.06 12.13
CA GLY A 179 -1.00 -4.58 13.47
C GLY A 179 0.46 -4.48 13.86
N LEU A 180 0.69 -4.04 15.10
CA LEU A 180 1.99 -3.89 15.74
C LEU A 180 2.19 -5.00 16.77
N GLU A 181 1.21 -5.18 17.67
CA GLU A 181 1.20 -6.21 18.69
C GLU A 181 -0.24 -6.53 19.12
N GLY A 182 -0.40 -7.69 19.76
CA GLY A 182 -1.68 -8.18 20.27
C GLY A 182 -2.21 -9.39 19.51
N GLU A 183 -3.52 -9.61 19.62
CA GLU A 183 -4.18 -10.77 19.02
C GLU A 183 -5.63 -10.52 18.59
N ILE A 184 -6.07 -11.30 17.60
CA ILE A 184 -7.47 -11.44 17.19
C ILE A 184 -7.84 -12.91 17.36
N ALA A 185 -8.66 -13.22 18.37
CA ALA A 185 -9.07 -14.58 18.68
C ALA A 185 -7.89 -15.58 18.75
N GLY A 186 -6.80 -15.18 19.42
CA GLY A 186 -5.58 -15.98 19.59
C GLY A 186 -4.60 -15.95 18.41
N LEU A 187 -4.95 -15.30 17.30
CA LEU A 187 -4.04 -15.07 16.17
C LEU A 187 -3.19 -13.83 16.44
N GLY A 188 -1.87 -13.95 16.30
CA GLY A 188 -0.98 -12.79 16.38
C GLY A 188 -1.30 -11.79 15.26
N VAL A 189 -0.89 -10.54 15.41
CA VAL A 189 -1.32 -9.45 14.53
C VAL A 189 -0.19 -8.62 13.96
N ALA A 190 1.05 -8.79 14.44
CA ALA A 190 2.16 -8.03 13.90
C ALA A 190 2.31 -8.30 12.39
N ASN A 191 2.51 -7.24 11.60
CA ASN A 191 2.58 -7.30 10.13
C ASN A 191 1.31 -7.84 9.44
N LYS A 192 0.14 -7.73 10.10
CA LYS A 192 -1.18 -7.98 9.48
C LYS A 192 -1.89 -6.67 9.18
N VAL A 193 -2.30 -6.49 7.93
CA VAL A 193 -3.06 -5.35 7.44
C VAL A 193 -4.54 -5.71 7.43
N ILE A 194 -5.33 -5.00 8.22
CA ILE A 194 -6.78 -5.18 8.33
C ILE A 194 -7.46 -4.08 7.53
N LYS A 195 -7.96 -4.43 6.34
CA LYS A 195 -8.71 -3.51 5.49
C LYS A 195 -10.10 -3.25 6.06
N GLN A 196 -10.45 -1.98 6.22
CA GLN A 196 -11.80 -1.55 6.55
C GLN A 196 -12.66 -1.41 5.28
N ARG A 197 -13.99 -1.40 5.46
CA ARG A 197 -14.94 -1.03 4.40
C ARG A 197 -14.69 0.39 3.95
N ASN A 198 -15.00 0.66 2.67
CA ASN A 198 -14.98 2.01 2.15
C ASN A 198 -15.88 2.92 3.02
N TYR A 199 -15.41 4.15 3.24
CA TYR A 199 -16.08 5.17 4.05
C TYR A 199 -16.24 4.84 5.55
N ALA A 200 -15.55 3.81 6.06
CA ALA A 200 -15.50 3.57 7.50
C ALA A 200 -14.78 4.72 8.20
N VAL A 201 -15.38 5.30 9.24
CA VAL A 201 -14.75 6.38 10.05
C VAL A 201 -14.03 5.83 11.29
N ASP A 202 -14.45 4.64 11.74
CA ASP A 202 -13.94 3.96 12.90
C ASP A 202 -13.29 2.62 12.56
N PHE A 203 -12.26 2.25 13.32
CA PHE A 203 -11.67 0.93 13.28
C PHE A 203 -12.51 0.00 14.16
N SER A 204 -13.25 -0.92 13.54
CA SER A 204 -14.19 -1.79 14.26
C SER A 204 -14.40 -3.11 13.52
N PRO A 205 -14.56 -4.25 14.22
CA PRO A 205 -14.80 -5.56 13.60
C PRO A 205 -15.92 -5.56 12.54
N ARG A 206 -16.98 -4.77 12.73
CA ARG A 206 -18.08 -4.65 11.75
C ARG A 206 -17.64 -4.10 10.38
N ASN A 207 -16.56 -3.32 10.38
CA ASN A 207 -15.97 -2.69 9.20
C ASN A 207 -14.85 -3.54 8.60
N TRP A 208 -14.42 -4.62 9.25
CA TRP A 208 -13.35 -5.46 8.72
C TRP A 208 -13.83 -6.24 7.50
N VAL A 209 -13.03 -6.19 6.44
CA VAL A 209 -13.36 -6.82 5.16
C VAL A 209 -12.42 -7.98 4.87
N GLN A 210 -11.12 -7.69 4.88
CA GLN A 210 -10.08 -8.63 4.48
C GLN A 210 -8.83 -8.37 5.32
N VAL A 211 -8.11 -9.45 5.64
CA VAL A 211 -6.78 -9.36 6.22
C VAL A 211 -5.75 -9.77 5.18
N ALA A 212 -4.72 -8.96 4.99
CA ALA A 212 -3.50 -9.36 4.31
C ALA A 212 -2.40 -9.50 5.38
N SER A 213 -1.62 -10.56 5.33
CA SER A 213 -0.48 -10.75 6.23
C SER A 213 0.80 -10.77 5.42
N PHE A 214 1.80 -10.06 5.94
CA PHE A 214 3.17 -10.04 5.47
C PHE A 214 4.12 -10.55 6.56
N ALA A 215 3.59 -11.31 7.52
CA ALA A 215 4.41 -11.99 8.50
C ALA A 215 4.88 -13.32 7.88
N PHE A 216 6.12 -13.70 8.18
CA PHE A 216 6.71 -14.94 7.72
C PHE A 216 6.38 -16.09 8.68
N PHE A 217 5.91 -17.22 8.15
CA PHE A 217 5.46 -18.37 8.92
C PHE A 217 6.06 -19.68 8.44
N TYR A 218 6.21 -20.64 9.35
CA TYR A 218 6.31 -22.06 9.03
C TYR A 218 5.51 -22.92 10.04
N ALA A 219 5.12 -24.12 9.62
CA ALA A 219 4.40 -25.06 10.49
C ALA A 219 5.39 -25.86 11.36
N ALA A 220 5.41 -25.65 12.68
CA ALA A 220 6.37 -26.33 13.54
C ALA A 220 5.91 -27.72 14.00
N LYS A 221 4.63 -27.88 14.39
CA LYS A 221 4.01 -29.16 14.80
C LYS A 221 2.49 -29.14 14.55
N GLY A 222 1.98 -30.10 13.78
CA GLY A 222 0.54 -30.18 13.48
C GLY A 222 0.10 -28.92 12.73
N THR A 223 -0.94 -28.22 13.23
CA THR A 223 -1.41 -26.93 12.69
C THR A 223 -0.82 -25.71 13.40
N ASN A 224 0.05 -25.90 14.41
CA ASN A 224 0.66 -24.78 15.14
C ASN A 224 1.76 -24.14 14.29
N GLY A 225 1.49 -22.92 13.81
CA GLY A 225 2.44 -22.08 13.11
C GLY A 225 3.38 -21.33 14.07
N VAL A 226 4.64 -21.25 13.68
CA VAL A 226 5.60 -20.27 14.23
C VAL A 226 5.74 -19.19 13.17
N GLY A 227 5.53 -17.93 13.57
CA GLY A 227 5.65 -16.82 12.64
C GLY A 227 6.04 -15.51 13.30
N THR A 228 6.39 -14.54 12.46
CA THR A 228 6.85 -13.23 12.91
C THR A 228 5.72 -12.33 13.40
N ASP A 229 4.47 -12.79 13.41
CA ASP A 229 3.31 -12.05 13.89
C ASP A 229 3.19 -11.95 15.44
N LYS A 230 4.21 -12.43 16.17
CA LYS A 230 4.15 -12.65 17.62
C LYS A 230 4.82 -11.57 18.47
N VAL A 231 6.03 -11.14 18.09
CA VAL A 231 6.84 -10.23 18.92
C VAL A 231 7.24 -9.02 18.10
N LEU A 232 6.75 -7.84 18.50
CA LEU A 232 7.22 -6.57 17.95
C LEU A 232 8.68 -6.33 18.36
N VAL A 233 9.51 -5.94 17.40
CA VAL A 233 10.92 -5.55 17.62
C VAL A 233 11.04 -4.03 17.60
N SER A 234 10.51 -3.39 16.56
CA SER A 234 10.57 -1.94 16.38
C SER A 234 9.44 -1.45 15.49
N LYS A 235 9.14 -0.16 15.60
CA LYS A 235 8.18 0.55 14.76
C LYS A 235 8.58 2.01 14.62
N GLU A 236 8.29 2.60 13.47
CA GLU A 236 8.66 3.98 13.17
C GLU A 236 7.72 4.55 12.11
N ILE A 237 7.22 5.77 12.32
CA ILE A 237 6.59 6.56 11.25
C ILE A 237 7.72 7.34 10.59
N LEU A 238 7.95 7.06 9.30
CA LEU A 238 9.02 7.66 8.50
C LEU A 238 8.53 8.92 7.81
N VAL A 239 7.28 8.92 7.35
CA VAL A 239 6.63 10.03 6.66
C VAL A 239 5.16 10.09 7.08
N ASP A 240 4.71 11.26 7.50
CA ASP A 240 3.30 11.60 7.75
C ASP A 240 3.01 12.94 7.07
N GLY A 241 2.82 12.89 5.75
CA GLY A 241 2.59 14.09 4.95
C GLY A 241 1.25 14.06 4.24
N ASN A 242 0.93 15.14 3.54
CA ASN A 242 -0.40 15.40 3.03
C ASN A 242 -0.87 14.47 1.89
N LEU A 243 0.04 13.87 1.12
CA LEU A 243 -0.27 12.96 0.02
C LEU A 243 0.26 11.54 0.23
N MET A 244 1.15 11.32 1.19
CA MET A 244 1.75 10.02 1.42
C MET A 244 2.15 9.84 2.88
N VAL A 245 1.81 8.65 3.40
CA VAL A 245 2.34 8.15 4.68
C VAL A 245 3.21 6.93 4.45
N ARG A 246 4.30 6.83 5.21
CA ARG A 246 5.24 5.72 5.18
C ARG A 246 5.68 5.38 6.59
N PHE A 247 5.66 4.09 6.93
CA PHE A 247 6.03 3.61 8.26
C PHE A 247 6.62 2.21 8.18
N ARG A 248 7.43 1.86 9.17
CA ARG A 248 8.16 0.61 9.27
C ARG A 248 7.70 -0.17 10.49
N VAL A 249 7.56 -1.48 10.34
CA VAL A 249 7.25 -2.42 11.42
C VAL A 249 8.21 -3.61 11.31
N SER A 250 8.97 -3.85 12.37
CA SER A 250 9.87 -5.00 12.45
C SER A 250 9.39 -5.93 13.55
N SER A 251 9.32 -7.22 13.26
CA SER A 251 8.82 -8.24 14.18
C SER A 251 9.61 -9.54 14.08
N LYS A 252 9.40 -10.44 15.04
CA LYS A 252 10.08 -11.74 15.08
C LYS A 252 9.18 -12.83 15.64
N SER A 253 9.56 -14.07 15.36
CA SER A 253 8.92 -15.23 15.99
C SER A 253 9.23 -15.31 17.49
N SER A 254 8.35 -15.96 18.25
CA SER A 254 8.54 -16.11 19.71
C SER A 254 9.81 -16.87 20.08
N ASP A 255 10.29 -17.75 19.21
CA ASP A 255 11.55 -18.48 19.37
C ASP A 255 12.77 -17.74 18.76
N GLY A 256 12.56 -16.57 18.17
CA GLY A 256 13.60 -15.72 17.60
C GLY A 256 14.24 -16.24 16.31
N LYS A 257 13.69 -17.30 15.71
CA LYS A 257 14.25 -17.92 14.49
C LYS A 257 13.92 -17.18 13.21
N LEU A 258 12.81 -16.46 13.18
CA LEU A 258 12.36 -15.68 12.04
C LEU A 258 12.32 -14.20 12.42
N LYS A 259 12.62 -13.35 11.45
CA LYS A 259 12.35 -11.91 11.52
C LYS A 259 11.68 -11.45 10.24
N THR A 260 10.85 -10.43 10.38
CA THR A 260 10.25 -9.69 9.28
C THR A 260 10.49 -8.21 9.54
N ASP A 261 10.92 -7.51 8.50
CA ASP A 261 11.00 -6.07 8.47
C ASP A 261 10.16 -5.57 7.28
N ALA A 262 9.09 -4.84 7.57
CA ALA A 262 8.14 -4.40 6.55
C ALA A 262 8.01 -2.88 6.56
N MET A 263 8.11 -2.28 5.38
CA MET A 263 7.87 -0.85 5.13
C MET A 263 6.56 -0.70 4.36
N TYR A 264 5.61 -0.01 4.96
CA TYR A 264 4.29 0.25 4.40
C TYR A 264 4.24 1.67 3.86
N THR A 265 3.76 1.84 2.63
CA THR A 265 3.53 3.14 2.01
C THR A 265 2.10 3.23 1.50
N TYR A 266 1.36 4.25 1.94
CA TYR A 266 0.06 4.60 1.41
C TYR A 266 0.13 5.97 0.76
N TYR A 267 -0.27 6.04 -0.51
CA TYR A 267 -0.44 7.30 -1.24
C TYR A 267 -1.92 7.68 -1.24
N TYR A 268 -2.20 8.97 -1.15
CA TYR A 268 -3.52 9.52 -1.39
C TYR A 268 -4.05 9.01 -2.72
N CYS A 269 -5.22 8.38 -2.70
CA CYS A 269 -5.83 7.78 -3.87
C CYS A 269 -7.28 8.24 -3.96
N PRO A 270 -7.59 9.30 -4.73
CA PRO A 270 -8.96 9.83 -4.87
C PRO A 270 -9.86 8.94 -5.76
N THR A 271 -9.72 7.62 -5.63
CA THR A 271 -10.55 6.61 -6.29
C THR A 271 -11.13 5.62 -5.27
N GLY A 272 -12.06 4.76 -5.70
CA GLY A 272 -12.60 3.71 -4.83
C GLY A 272 -11.60 2.60 -4.51
N ASP A 273 -10.59 2.42 -5.35
CA ASP A 273 -9.63 1.32 -5.27
C ASP A 273 -8.40 1.75 -4.48
N LYS A 274 -8.34 1.29 -3.23
CA LYS A 274 -7.25 1.63 -2.30
C LYS A 274 -6.11 0.63 -2.41
N ARG A 275 -4.88 1.14 -2.48
CA ARG A 275 -3.64 0.36 -2.57
C ARG A 275 -2.70 0.75 -1.44
N LEU A 276 -2.23 -0.26 -0.70
CA LEU A 276 -1.13 -0.12 0.26
C LEU A 276 0.05 -0.87 -0.33
N VAL A 277 1.18 -0.18 -0.51
CA VAL A 277 2.42 -0.79 -1.01
C VAL A 277 3.23 -1.26 0.18
N VAL A 278 3.78 -2.47 0.09
CA VAL A 278 4.56 -3.06 1.17
C VAL A 278 5.87 -3.60 0.61
N ASP A 279 6.98 -3.13 1.15
CA ASP A 279 8.32 -3.70 0.93
C ASP A 279 8.68 -4.57 2.14
N VAL A 280 9.00 -5.84 1.92
CA VAL A 280 9.15 -6.84 2.97
C VAL A 280 10.50 -7.53 2.87
N HIS A 281 11.24 -7.54 3.97
CA HIS A 281 12.46 -8.30 4.13
C HIS A 281 12.29 -9.35 5.25
N ASP A 282 12.26 -10.62 4.85
CA ASP A 282 12.19 -11.75 5.77
C ASP A 282 13.56 -12.42 5.94
N GLU A 283 13.91 -12.75 7.18
CA GLU A 283 15.19 -13.37 7.54
C GLU A 283 14.95 -14.65 8.38
N VAL A 284 15.59 -15.76 7.97
CA VAL A 284 15.77 -16.96 8.80
C VAL A 284 17.09 -16.83 9.56
N VAL A 285 17.00 -16.54 10.85
CA VAL A 285 18.16 -16.27 11.73
C VAL A 285 18.84 -17.56 12.18
N SER A 286 18.07 -18.65 12.31
CA SER A 286 18.59 -19.98 12.66
C SER A 286 17.64 -21.07 12.18
N ASP A 287 18.12 -22.31 12.11
CA ASP A 287 17.40 -23.46 11.55
C ASP A 287 15.95 -23.57 12.04
N ALA A 288 15.03 -23.41 11.09
CA ALA A 288 13.60 -23.58 11.25
C ALA A 288 13.15 -24.80 10.42
N VAL A 289 12.69 -25.85 11.10
CA VAL A 289 12.28 -27.10 10.46
C VAL A 289 10.76 -27.22 10.52
N SER A 290 10.14 -27.30 9.35
CA SER A 290 8.70 -27.54 9.23
C SER A 290 8.39 -29.02 9.49
N SER A 291 7.45 -29.35 10.39
CA SER A 291 7.08 -30.74 10.69
C SER A 291 5.60 -30.95 11.05
N GLY A 292 5.01 -32.08 10.65
CA GLY A 292 3.61 -32.42 10.89
C GLY A 292 2.74 -32.48 9.62
N THR A 293 1.44 -32.69 9.78
CA THR A 293 0.49 -32.83 8.65
C THR A 293 0.23 -31.53 7.91
N ALA A 294 0.38 -30.37 8.56
CA ALA A 294 0.37 -29.07 7.90
C ALA A 294 1.77 -28.59 7.48
N ALA A 295 2.82 -29.40 7.70
CA ALA A 295 4.17 -29.09 7.25
C ALA A 295 4.33 -29.37 5.77
N GLN A 296 3.81 -28.44 4.98
CA GLN A 296 3.93 -28.44 3.52
C GLN A 296 4.56 -27.13 3.01
N GLY A 297 5.22 -26.38 3.89
CA GLY A 297 5.96 -25.18 3.54
C GLY A 297 5.93 -24.10 4.62
N GLY A 298 6.26 -22.88 4.18
CA GLY A 298 6.07 -21.63 4.90
C GLY A 298 5.25 -20.65 4.07
N SER A 299 4.83 -19.54 4.67
CA SER A 299 4.10 -18.46 3.98
C SER A 299 4.83 -17.15 4.21
N PHE A 300 5.14 -16.45 3.12
CA PHE A 300 5.72 -15.09 3.13
C PHE A 300 4.62 -14.02 3.09
N ALA A 301 3.49 -14.31 2.43
CA ALA A 301 2.31 -13.47 2.43
C ALA A 301 1.05 -14.33 2.25
N TYR A 302 -0.08 -13.86 2.80
CA TYR A 302 -1.38 -14.48 2.55
C TYR A 302 -2.54 -13.49 2.70
N LEU A 303 -3.66 -13.82 2.05
CA LEU A 303 -4.97 -13.21 2.27
C LEU A 303 -5.81 -14.12 3.17
N ALA A 304 -6.37 -13.56 4.25
CA ALA A 304 -7.28 -14.26 5.14
C ALA A 304 -8.64 -13.56 5.20
N SER A 305 -9.66 -14.33 4.86
CA SER A 305 -11.06 -13.93 4.98
C SER A 305 -11.69 -14.65 6.16
N SER A 306 -12.52 -13.94 6.91
CA SER A 306 -13.32 -14.52 7.98
C SER A 306 -14.76 -14.06 7.85
N LYS A 307 -15.69 -14.85 8.38
CA LYS A 307 -17.10 -14.51 8.39
C LYS A 307 -17.68 -14.95 9.72
N THR A 308 -18.16 -13.98 10.49
CA THR A 308 -18.83 -14.24 11.77
C THR A 308 -20.27 -13.74 11.67
N ARG A 309 -21.21 -14.52 12.19
CA ARG A 309 -22.63 -14.14 12.25
C ARG A 309 -23.17 -14.45 13.64
N SER A 310 -23.88 -13.50 14.23
CA SER A 310 -24.52 -13.63 15.54
C SER A 310 -25.91 -13.01 15.51
N ALA A 311 -26.88 -13.76 16.02
CA ALA A 311 -28.26 -13.27 16.18
C ALA A 311 -28.39 -12.23 17.30
N ASN A 312 -27.50 -12.30 18.31
CA ASN A 312 -27.64 -11.53 19.55
C ASN A 312 -26.62 -10.39 19.70
N ILE A 313 -25.49 -10.44 18.99
CA ILE A 313 -24.42 -9.44 19.08
C ILE A 313 -24.15 -8.91 17.67
N LYS A 314 -24.63 -7.69 17.38
CA LYS A 314 -24.58 -7.14 16.01
C LYS A 314 -23.15 -6.90 15.54
N GLU A 315 -22.27 -6.57 16.46
CA GLU A 315 -20.84 -6.30 16.27
C GLU A 315 -20.07 -7.54 15.81
N LEU A 316 -20.59 -8.74 16.10
CA LEU A 316 -20.06 -10.02 15.61
C LEU A 316 -20.57 -10.38 14.20
N ASN A 317 -21.43 -9.56 13.58
CA ASN A 317 -21.80 -9.72 12.17
C ASN A 317 -20.77 -9.04 11.27
N SER A 318 -19.59 -9.66 11.16
CA SER A 318 -18.43 -9.11 10.47
C SER A 318 -17.92 -10.04 9.37
N GLY A 319 -17.16 -9.44 8.45
CA GLY A 319 -16.44 -10.17 7.43
C GLY A 319 -17.28 -10.86 6.36
N PHE A 320 -16.57 -11.32 5.35
CA PHE A 320 -17.04 -11.96 4.14
C PHE A 320 -15.92 -12.87 3.63
N ILE A 321 -16.27 -14.06 3.14
CA ILE A 321 -15.36 -14.91 2.39
C ILE A 321 -15.77 -14.74 0.93
N PRO A 322 -14.90 -14.30 0.01
CA PRO A 322 -15.21 -14.26 -1.42
C PRO A 322 -15.33 -15.66 -2.04
N PRO A 323 -16.15 -15.86 -3.08
CA PRO A 323 -16.44 -17.18 -3.64
C PRO A 323 -15.30 -17.77 -4.48
N TYR A 324 -14.34 -16.96 -4.90
CA TYR A 324 -13.26 -17.42 -5.76
C TYR A 324 -11.88 -17.01 -5.23
N VAL A 325 -10.92 -17.88 -5.52
CA VAL A 325 -9.50 -17.54 -5.63
C VAL A 325 -9.18 -17.46 -7.11
N HIS A 326 -8.54 -16.38 -7.55
CA HIS A 326 -7.88 -16.34 -8.85
C HIS A 326 -6.40 -16.01 -8.69
N PHE A 327 -5.57 -16.52 -9.59
CA PHE A 327 -4.16 -16.14 -9.68
C PHE A 327 -3.65 -16.28 -11.10
N PHE A 328 -2.57 -15.56 -11.39
CA PHE A 328 -1.88 -15.65 -12.68
C PHE A 328 -0.77 -16.70 -12.61
N SER A 329 -0.94 -17.80 -13.38
CA SER A 329 -0.02 -18.93 -13.31
C SER A 329 1.19 -18.79 -14.24
N GLU A 330 2.20 -19.63 -14.04
CA GLU A 330 3.38 -19.70 -14.92
C GLU A 330 3.06 -20.06 -16.38
N GLN A 331 1.90 -20.67 -16.65
CA GLN A 331 1.41 -20.93 -18.01
C GLN A 331 0.75 -19.70 -18.65
N ASN A 332 0.88 -18.51 -18.04
CA ASN A 332 0.34 -17.22 -18.49
C ASN A 332 -1.19 -17.22 -18.67
N VAL A 333 -1.89 -17.96 -17.81
CA VAL A 333 -3.36 -18.02 -17.76
C VAL A 333 -3.84 -17.66 -16.36
N ILE A 334 -5.06 -17.14 -16.27
CA ILE A 334 -5.73 -16.93 -14.99
C ILE A 334 -6.36 -18.28 -14.60
N GLN A 335 -5.91 -18.83 -13.48
CA GLN A 335 -6.54 -20.00 -12.86
C GLN A 335 -7.53 -19.56 -11.80
N GLY A 336 -8.60 -20.32 -11.61
CA GLY A 336 -9.70 -19.98 -10.72
C GLY A 336 -10.23 -21.19 -9.97
N TYR A 337 -10.42 -21.03 -8.66
CA TYR A 337 -10.90 -22.08 -7.76
C TYR A 337 -12.04 -21.55 -6.91
N HIS A 338 -13.06 -22.39 -6.68
CA HIS A 338 -14.21 -22.02 -5.85
C HIS A 338 -13.89 -22.23 -4.37
N LEU A 339 -14.17 -21.23 -3.55
CA LEU A 339 -14.02 -21.29 -2.09
C LEU A 339 -15.34 -21.59 -1.38
N PRO A 340 -15.37 -22.49 -0.38
CA PRO A 340 -16.53 -22.70 0.45
C PRO A 340 -16.81 -21.44 1.29
N GLN A 341 -18.03 -20.91 1.17
CA GLN A 341 -18.42 -19.64 1.80
C GLN A 341 -18.94 -19.78 3.22
N ASN A 342 -19.26 -21.01 3.61
CA ASN A 342 -19.66 -21.40 4.95
C ASN A 342 -18.97 -22.75 5.21
N PRO A 343 -17.65 -22.78 5.46
CA PRO A 343 -16.98 -24.03 5.82
C PRO A 343 -17.63 -24.60 7.08
N HIS A 344 -17.93 -25.90 7.05
CA HIS A 344 -18.61 -26.60 8.15
C HIS A 344 -17.68 -27.51 8.95
N SER A 345 -16.49 -27.78 8.44
CA SER A 345 -15.48 -28.63 9.07
C SER A 345 -14.67 -27.85 10.09
N SER A 346 -14.35 -28.48 11.22
CA SER A 346 -13.30 -27.99 12.14
C SER A 346 -11.91 -28.40 11.68
N ASP A 347 -11.82 -29.34 10.74
CA ASP A 347 -10.57 -29.83 10.22
C ASP A 347 -10.05 -28.93 9.10
N TYR A 348 -8.73 -28.91 8.94
CA TYR A 348 -8.08 -28.14 7.90
C TYR A 348 -8.31 -28.80 6.53
N GLU A 349 -8.87 -28.06 5.58
CA GLU A 349 -9.19 -28.55 4.24
C GLU A 349 -8.50 -27.69 3.17
N TRP A 350 -7.83 -28.35 2.23
CA TRP A 350 -7.24 -27.70 1.06
C TRP A 350 -8.27 -27.58 -0.06
N VAL A 351 -8.44 -26.37 -0.58
CA VAL A 351 -9.06 -26.16 -1.91
C VAL A 351 -8.00 -26.31 -3.00
N LEU A 352 -6.78 -25.87 -2.70
CA LEU A 352 -5.61 -25.98 -3.54
C LEU A 352 -4.44 -26.35 -2.62
N SER A 353 -3.85 -27.51 -2.83
CA SER A 353 -2.76 -28.06 -2.04
C SER A 353 -1.41 -27.84 -2.72
N PRO A 354 -0.30 -27.90 -1.97
CA PRO A 354 1.04 -27.90 -2.57
C PRO A 354 1.30 -29.04 -3.55
N GLN A 355 0.52 -30.13 -3.52
CA GLN A 355 0.63 -31.22 -4.48
C GLN A 355 0.02 -30.88 -5.85
N ASP A 356 -0.79 -29.81 -5.93
CA ASP A 356 -1.40 -29.36 -7.18
C ASP A 356 -0.45 -28.53 -8.06
N ASP A 357 0.75 -28.18 -7.56
CA ASP A 357 1.81 -27.49 -8.31
C ASP A 357 1.34 -26.18 -8.98
N ALA A 358 0.55 -25.43 -8.22
CA ALA A 358 -0.07 -24.18 -8.67
C ALA A 358 0.89 -23.00 -8.55
N ASP A 359 1.88 -22.96 -9.44
CA ASP A 359 2.92 -21.93 -9.44
C ASP A 359 2.46 -20.60 -10.05
N LEU A 360 2.90 -19.50 -9.41
CA LEU A 360 2.66 -18.14 -9.87
C LEU A 360 3.56 -17.77 -11.06
N GLY A 361 3.00 -17.06 -12.03
CA GLY A 361 3.74 -16.61 -13.20
C GLY A 361 4.57 -15.34 -12.98
N SER A 362 5.22 -14.87 -14.05
CA SER A 362 6.09 -13.69 -14.03
C SER A 362 5.39 -12.38 -13.64
N LYS A 363 4.07 -12.32 -13.79
CA LYS A 363 3.21 -11.23 -13.31
C LYS A 363 2.39 -11.73 -12.13
N ALA A 364 3.09 -12.18 -11.09
CA ALA A 364 2.49 -12.85 -9.95
C ALA A 364 1.42 -11.95 -9.32
N TRP A 365 0.23 -12.49 -9.15
CA TRP A 365 -0.78 -11.94 -8.27
C TRP A 365 -1.75 -13.05 -7.88
N VAL A 366 -2.34 -12.89 -6.71
CA VAL A 366 -3.41 -13.75 -6.19
C VAL A 366 -4.53 -12.87 -5.63
N SER A 367 -5.77 -13.23 -5.92
CA SER A 367 -6.95 -12.53 -5.42
C SER A 367 -7.93 -13.47 -4.72
N LEU A 368 -8.64 -12.91 -3.75
CA LEU A 368 -9.93 -13.40 -3.29
C LEU A 368 -11.00 -12.45 -3.82
N ASP A 369 -11.94 -12.97 -4.61
CA ASP A 369 -12.87 -12.12 -5.37
C ASP A 369 -14.26 -12.75 -5.60
N GLU A 370 -15.16 -11.90 -6.09
CA GLU A 370 -16.55 -12.23 -6.43
C GLU A 370 -16.73 -12.76 -7.87
N GLY A 371 -15.63 -13.05 -8.56
CA GLY A 371 -15.60 -13.54 -9.93
C GLY A 371 -15.59 -12.39 -10.95
N ARG A 372 -16.48 -12.47 -11.96
CA ARG A 372 -16.46 -11.53 -13.09
C ARG A 372 -16.84 -10.09 -12.71
N ASN A 373 -17.70 -9.93 -11.70
CA ASN A 373 -18.18 -8.64 -11.23
C ASN A 373 -18.10 -8.60 -9.71
N GLY A 374 -17.85 -7.42 -9.14
CA GLY A 374 -17.80 -7.21 -7.71
C GLY A 374 -16.40 -6.79 -7.24
N TYR A 375 -16.11 -7.05 -5.97
CA TYR A 375 -14.84 -6.70 -5.35
C TYR A 375 -13.78 -7.80 -5.55
N ALA A 376 -12.53 -7.36 -5.70
CA ALA A 376 -11.36 -8.20 -5.64
C ALA A 376 -10.40 -7.65 -4.58
N TYR A 377 -9.88 -8.53 -3.74
CA TYR A 377 -8.80 -8.24 -2.81
C TYR A 377 -7.58 -9.02 -3.27
N ALA A 378 -6.50 -8.32 -3.61
CA ALA A 378 -5.34 -8.95 -4.23
C ALA A 378 -4.04 -8.62 -3.50
N ILE A 379 -3.10 -9.56 -3.55
CA ILE A 379 -1.67 -9.34 -3.33
C ILE A 379 -1.02 -9.48 -4.70
N ILE A 380 -0.16 -8.52 -5.05
CA ILE A 380 0.38 -8.31 -6.38
C ILE A 380 1.86 -8.04 -6.27
#